data_AF-A0A371EC82-F1
#
_entry.id   AF-A0A371EC82-F1
#
_cell.length_a   1.000
_cell.length_b   1.000
_cell.length_c   1.000
_cell.angle_alpha   90.00
_cell.angle_beta   90.00
_cell.angle_gamma   90.00
#
_symmetry.space_group_name_H-M   'P 1'
#
loop_
_entity.id
_entity.type
_entity.pdbx_description
1 polymer ?
#
loop_
_entity_poly.entity_id
_entity_poly.type
_entity_poly.pdbx_seq_one_letter_code
_entity_poly.pdbx_strand_id
1 'polypeptide(L)'
;MDNLQEIKIEKWKCYNQMCLVIMKCSIPEAFRSSISESQSAIKFLEEIEQFFAKNEKAETSNLLAKLITMKYKGKGNIREYIMEMSNLTAKFKSLKLDIVEDLLVHLCCLSTEALT
;
A
#
# COMPACT_ATOMS: atom_id res chain seq x y z
N MET A 1 -41.08 -14.83 24.79
CA MET A 1 -40.60 -14.14 23.58
C MET A 1 -39.07 -14.11 23.52
N ASP A 2 -38.41 -14.36 24.65
CA ASP A 2 -36.96 -14.25 24.88
C ASP A 2 -36.12 -15.31 24.15
N ASN A 3 -36.64 -16.54 24.04
CA ASN A 3 -35.95 -17.66 23.35
C ASN A 3 -35.69 -17.38 21.85
N LEU A 4 -36.58 -16.64 21.17
CA LEU A 4 -36.39 -16.33 19.75
C LEU A 4 -35.26 -15.31 19.51
N GLN A 5 -35.04 -14.38 20.44
CA GLN A 5 -33.91 -13.44 20.34
C GLN A 5 -32.59 -14.14 20.58
N GLU A 6 -32.54 -15.06 21.54
CA GLU A 6 -31.36 -15.86 21.85
C GLU A 6 -30.90 -16.71 20.64
N ILE A 7 -31.84 -17.41 19.99
CA ILE A 7 -31.57 -18.19 18.76
C ILE A 7 -31.04 -17.29 17.63
N LYS A 8 -31.57 -16.07 17.48
CA LYS A 8 -31.11 -15.13 16.45
C LYS A 8 -29.68 -14.64 16.72
N ILE A 9 -29.37 -14.33 17.98
CA ILE A 9 -28.02 -13.91 18.40
C ILE A 9 -27.01 -15.03 18.19
N GLU A 10 -27.36 -16.26 18.54
CA GLU A 10 -26.48 -17.41 18.38
C GLU A 10 -26.19 -17.73 16.92
N LYS A 11 -27.23 -17.72 16.06
CA LYS A 11 -27.05 -17.84 14.61
C LYS A 11 -26.16 -16.73 14.05
N TRP A 12 -26.37 -15.48 14.46
CA TRP A 12 -25.54 -14.36 14.03
C TRP A 12 -24.07 -14.55 14.43
N LYS A 13 -23.80 -15.00 15.67
CA LYS A 13 -22.43 -15.30 16.14
C LYS A 13 -21.78 -16.38 15.29
N CYS A 14 -22.52 -17.45 14.96
CA CYS A 14 -22.02 -18.54 14.11
C CYS A 14 -21.65 -18.03 12.72
N TYR A 15 -22.54 -17.29 12.05
CA TYR A 15 -22.25 -16.73 10.73
C TYR A 15 -21.08 -15.74 10.75
N ASN A 16 -21.01 -14.86 11.77
CA ASN A 16 -19.88 -13.93 11.92
C ASN A 16 -18.54 -14.68 12.09
N GLN A 17 -18.52 -15.79 12.85
CA GLN A 17 -17.33 -16.64 12.98
C GLN A 17 -16.96 -17.32 11.67
N MET A 18 -17.93 -17.86 10.93
CA MET A 18 -17.67 -18.46 9.62
C MET A 18 -17.08 -17.43 8.64
N CYS A 19 -17.64 -16.22 8.59
CA CYS A 19 -17.11 -15.13 7.77
C CYS A 19 -15.66 -14.79 8.14
N LEU A 20 -15.33 -14.71 9.43
CA LEU A 20 -13.97 -14.46 9.89
C LEU A 20 -12.98 -15.54 9.41
N VAL A 21 -13.34 -16.81 9.53
CA VAL A 21 -12.48 -17.91 9.09
C VAL A 21 -12.25 -17.83 7.58
N ILE A 22 -13.30 -17.61 6.79
CA ILE A 22 -13.19 -17.47 5.34
C ILE A 22 -12.27 -16.31 4.97
N MET A 23 -12.49 -15.12 5.57
CA MET A 23 -11.65 -13.95 5.32
C MET A 23 -10.19 -14.20 5.67
N LYS A 24 -9.90 -14.80 6.84
CA LYS A 24 -8.53 -15.16 7.27
C LYS A 24 -7.87 -16.15 6.30
N CYS A 25 -8.62 -17.13 5.79
CA CYS A 25 -8.13 -18.09 4.81
C CYS A 25 -7.80 -17.45 3.45
N SER A 26 -8.58 -16.44 3.03
CA SER A 26 -8.34 -15.72 1.77
C SER A 26 -7.09 -14.84 1.79
N ILE A 27 -6.58 -14.48 2.97
CA ILE A 27 -5.38 -13.66 3.11
C ILE A 27 -4.13 -14.53 2.95
N PRO A 28 -3.17 -14.14 2.07
CA PRO A 28 -1.91 -14.85 1.94
C PRO A 28 -1.12 -14.88 3.25
N GLU A 29 -0.43 -16.00 3.51
CA GLU A 29 0.35 -16.25 4.73
C GLU A 29 1.27 -15.08 5.12
N ALA A 30 1.92 -14.46 4.14
CA ALA A 30 2.86 -13.35 4.32
C ALA A 30 2.24 -12.11 4.99
N PHE A 31 0.92 -11.92 4.89
CA PHE A 31 0.22 -10.76 5.45
C PHE A 31 -0.52 -11.08 6.76
N ARG A 32 -0.73 -12.36 7.07
CA ARG A 32 -1.55 -12.77 8.23
C ARG A 32 -1.02 -12.26 9.56
N SER A 33 0.31 -12.22 9.73
CA SER A 33 0.95 -11.74 10.96
C SER A 33 0.90 -10.23 11.14
N SER A 34 0.61 -9.48 10.06
CA SER A 34 0.64 -8.01 10.06
C SER A 34 -0.74 -7.39 10.29
N ILE A 35 -1.80 -8.19 10.21
CA ILE A 35 -3.19 -7.76 10.42
C ILE A 35 -3.57 -8.15 11.85
N SER A 36 -4.17 -7.22 12.58
CA SER A 36 -4.62 -7.45 13.95
C SER A 36 -5.74 -8.49 14.03
N GLU A 37 -5.85 -9.17 15.16
CA GLU A 37 -6.93 -10.11 15.38
C GLU A 37 -8.21 -9.39 15.81
N SER A 38 -9.30 -9.64 15.08
CA SER A 38 -10.63 -9.13 15.37
C SER A 38 -11.63 -10.22 15.75
N GLN A 39 -12.54 -9.89 16.67
CA GLN A 39 -13.61 -10.79 17.13
C GLN A 39 -14.88 -10.73 16.25
N SER A 40 -14.99 -9.74 15.35
CA SER A 40 -16.11 -9.59 14.42
C SER A 40 -15.60 -9.44 13.00
N ALA A 41 -16.31 -10.03 12.04
CA ALA A 41 -16.00 -9.93 10.62
C ALA A 41 -15.96 -8.47 10.14
N ILE A 42 -16.84 -7.62 10.67
CA ILE A 42 -16.89 -6.19 10.31
C ILE A 42 -15.61 -5.49 10.78
N LYS A 43 -15.23 -5.66 12.05
CA LYS A 43 -13.99 -5.07 12.58
C LYS A 43 -12.75 -5.58 11.85
N PHE A 44 -12.74 -6.86 11.49
CA PHE A 44 -11.65 -7.44 10.72
C PHE A 44 -11.53 -6.81 9.32
N LEU A 45 -12.65 -6.54 8.65
CA LEU A 45 -12.65 -5.83 7.38
C LEU A 45 -12.11 -4.39 7.52
N GLU A 46 -12.50 -3.67 8.57
CA GLU A 46 -11.99 -2.33 8.86
C GLU A 46 -10.47 -2.35 9.11
N GLU A 47 -9.96 -3.35 9.85
CA GLU A 47 -8.51 -3.53 10.07
C GLU A 47 -7.74 -3.81 8.78
N ILE A 48 -8.31 -4.63 7.90
CA ILE A 48 -7.73 -4.90 6.57
C ILE A 48 -7.65 -3.60 5.76
N GLU A 49 -8.75 -2.85 5.69
CA GLU A 49 -8.81 -1.58 4.94
C GLU A 49 -7.76 -0.59 5.47
N GLN A 50 -7.68 -0.42 6.79
CA GLN A 50 -6.68 0.45 7.42
C GLN A 50 -5.25 -0.01 7.17
N PHE A 51 -4.98 -1.32 7.21
CA PHE A 51 -3.66 -1.89 6.94
C PHE A 51 -3.20 -1.55 5.52
N PHE A 52 -4.05 -1.76 4.51
CA PHE A 52 -3.71 -1.46 3.12
C PHE A 52 -3.60 0.04 2.86
N ALA A 53 -4.48 0.87 3.42
CA ALA A 53 -4.39 2.33 3.30
C ALA A 53 -3.09 2.88 3.92
N LYS A 54 -2.68 2.36 5.08
CA LYS A 54 -1.41 2.73 5.70
C LYS A 54 -0.21 2.31 4.85
N ASN A 55 -0.24 1.11 4.28
CA ASN A 55 0.83 0.59 3.43
C ASN A 55 0.97 1.41 2.13
N GLU A 56 -0.15 1.73 1.46
CA GLU A 56 -0.16 2.57 0.25
C GLU A 56 0.43 3.97 0.52
N LYS A 57 0.07 4.59 1.65
CA LYS A 57 0.64 5.87 2.07
C LYS A 57 2.15 5.76 2.34
N ALA A 58 2.59 4.70 3.00
CA ALA A 58 4.00 4.46 3.29
C ALA A 58 4.80 4.20 2.00
N GLU A 59 4.25 3.43 1.06
CA GLU A 59 4.84 3.16 -0.24
C GLU A 59 4.98 4.44 -1.07
N THR A 60 3.92 5.25 -1.14
CA THR A 60 3.95 6.57 -1.80
C THR A 60 5.04 7.46 -1.23
N SER A 61 5.12 7.56 0.10
CA SER A 61 6.15 8.35 0.79
C SER A 61 7.57 7.83 0.49
N ASN A 62 7.76 6.51 0.47
CA ASN A 62 9.03 5.88 0.13
C ASN A 62 9.44 6.17 -1.33
N LEU A 63 8.50 6.09 -2.27
CA LEU A 63 8.74 6.42 -3.67
C LEU A 63 9.10 7.91 -3.85
N LEU A 64 8.41 8.82 -3.16
CA LEU A 64 8.73 10.25 -3.18
C LEU A 64 10.12 10.52 -2.59
N ALA A 65 10.45 9.88 -1.47
CA ALA A 65 11.78 9.99 -0.88
C ALA A 65 12.87 9.47 -1.83
N LYS A 66 12.65 8.33 -2.47
CA LYS A 66 13.56 7.79 -3.51
C LYS A 66 13.72 8.77 -4.66
N LEU A 67 12.61 9.29 -5.16
CA LEU A 67 12.58 10.25 -6.26
C LEU A 67 13.40 11.51 -5.95
N ILE A 68 13.21 12.12 -4.76
CA ILE A 68 13.94 13.33 -4.34
C ILE A 68 15.43 13.06 -4.04
N THR A 69 15.75 11.88 -3.49
CA THR A 69 17.12 11.49 -3.15
C THR A 69 17.93 10.99 -4.34
N MET A 70 17.25 10.60 -5.42
CA MET A 70 17.88 10.09 -6.63
C MET A 70 18.67 11.22 -7.30
N LYS A 71 20.00 11.09 -7.30
CA LYS A 71 20.93 12.03 -7.94
C LYS A 71 21.80 11.31 -8.95
N TYR A 72 22.03 11.95 -10.09
CA TYR A 72 22.99 11.43 -11.05
C TYR A 72 24.40 11.66 -10.49
N LYS A 73 25.13 10.59 -10.19
CA LYS A 73 26.44 10.67 -9.52
C LYS A 73 27.63 10.90 -10.47
N GLY A 74 27.39 11.16 -11.76
CA GLY A 74 28.44 11.40 -12.77
C GLY A 74 29.35 10.20 -13.10
N LYS A 75 29.40 9.17 -12.24
CA LYS A 75 30.24 7.97 -12.36
C LYS A 75 29.53 6.73 -12.92
N GLY A 76 28.26 6.85 -13.31
CA GLY A 76 27.43 5.75 -13.80
C GLY A 76 26.87 5.99 -15.22
N ASN A 77 26.34 4.93 -15.83
CA ASN A 77 25.73 5.01 -17.16
C ASN A 77 24.43 5.82 -17.07
N ILE A 78 24.34 6.95 -17.78
CA ILE A 78 23.13 7.78 -17.85
C ILE A 78 21.88 6.97 -18.22
N ARG A 79 22.06 5.89 -18.99
CA ARG A 79 20.99 4.95 -19.34
C ARG A 79 20.36 4.26 -18.12
N GLU A 80 21.17 3.88 -17.13
CA GLU A 80 20.68 3.26 -15.90
C GLU A 80 19.86 4.24 -15.08
N TYR A 81 20.35 5.48 -14.96
CA TYR A 81 19.62 6.57 -14.29
C TYR A 81 18.26 6.84 -14.94
N ILE A 82 18.21 6.95 -16.28
CA ILE A 82 16.95 7.14 -17.03
C ILE A 82 16.00 5.95 -16.84
N MET A 83 16.53 4.73 -16.85
CA MET A 83 15.72 3.51 -16.66
C MET A 83 15.12 3.44 -15.26
N GLU A 84 15.90 3.77 -14.23
CA GLU A 84 15.42 3.84 -12.85
C GLU A 84 14.36 4.94 -12.67
N MET A 85 14.55 6.12 -13.26
CA MET A 85 13.53 7.20 -13.24
C MET A 85 12.24 6.78 -13.95
N SER A 86 12.36 6.09 -15.09
CA SER A 86 11.21 5.56 -15.83
C SER A 86 10.45 4.52 -15.01
N ASN A 87 11.18 3.62 -14.34
CA ASN A 87 10.60 2.61 -13.45
C ASN A 87 9.88 3.24 -12.25
N LEU A 88 10.44 4.30 -11.65
CA LEU A 88 9.79 5.05 -10.57
C LEU A 88 8.50 5.70 -11.08
N THR A 89 8.54 6.36 -12.23
CA THR A 89 7.36 7.00 -12.85
C THR A 89 6.24 5.98 -13.13
N ALA A 90 6.59 4.80 -13.65
CA ALA A 90 5.62 3.72 -13.86
C ALA A 90 4.96 3.25 -12.55
N LYS A 91 5.72 3.19 -11.44
CA LYS A 91 5.18 2.86 -10.12
C LYS A 91 4.23 3.93 -9.59
N PHE A 92 4.57 5.22 -9.75
CA PHE A 92 3.64 6.31 -9.40
C PHE A 92 2.33 6.22 -10.16
N LYS A 93 2.39 5.96 -11.47
CA LYS A 93 1.19 5.76 -12.30
C LYS A 93 0.35 4.57 -11.84
N SER A 94 0.97 3.48 -11.38
CA SER A 94 0.26 2.32 -10.82
C SER A 94 -0.49 2.64 -9.53
N LEU A 95 -0.01 3.62 -8.76
CA LEU A 95 -0.66 4.17 -7.57
C LEU A 95 -1.68 5.28 -7.91
N LYS A 96 -2.01 5.47 -9.20
CA LYS A 96 -2.87 6.56 -9.71
C LYS A 96 -2.36 7.96 -9.34
N LEU A 97 -1.04 8.09 -9.14
CA LEU A 97 -0.36 9.35 -8.91
C LEU A 97 0.27 9.77 -10.24
N ASP A 98 -0.36 10.71 -10.94
CA ASP A 98 0.24 11.32 -12.11
C ASP A 98 1.17 12.45 -11.66
N ILE A 99 2.47 12.24 -11.87
CA ILE A 99 3.46 13.30 -11.71
C ILE A 99 3.43 14.12 -13.01
N VAL A 100 3.27 15.44 -12.87
CA VAL A 100 3.32 16.38 -14.00
C VAL A 100 4.67 16.25 -14.70
N GLU A 101 4.68 16.11 -16.03
CA GLU A 101 5.90 15.93 -16.82
C GLU A 101 6.93 17.04 -16.56
N ASP A 102 6.47 18.29 -16.44
CA ASP A 102 7.31 19.44 -16.09
C ASP A 102 8.04 19.25 -14.74
N LEU A 103 7.36 18.67 -13.74
CA LEU A 103 7.96 18.40 -12.43
C LEU A 103 9.03 17.31 -12.53
N LEU A 104 8.84 16.29 -13.37
CA LEU A 104 9.84 15.26 -13.62
C LEU A 104 11.08 15.83 -14.32
N VAL A 105 10.89 16.70 -15.32
CA VAL A 105 12.00 17.38 -16.01
C VAL A 105 12.78 18.24 -15.03
N HIS A 106 12.10 19.08 -14.25
CA HIS A 106 12.73 19.91 -13.23
C HIS A 106 13.53 19.08 -12.22
N LEU A 107 12.97 17.96 -11.75
CA LEU A 107 13.67 17.10 -10.80
C LEU A 107 14.89 16.41 -11.40
N CYS A 108 14.79 15.93 -12.65
CA CYS A 108 15.93 15.40 -13.40
C CYS A 108 17.06 16.43 -13.50
N CYS A 109 16.74 17.68 -13.86
CA CYS A 109 17.71 18.78 -13.93
C CYS A 109 18.36 19.06 -12.56
N LEU A 110 17.56 19.23 -11.50
CA LEU A 110 18.08 19.48 -10.14
C LEU A 110 19.00 18.36 -9.64
N SER A 111 18.72 17.12 -10.02
CA SER A 111 19.49 15.95 -9.61
C SER A 111 20.84 15.79 -10.33
N THR A 112 21.03 16.51 -11.45
CA THR A 112 22.26 16.53 -12.27
C THR A 112 23.10 17.79 -11.99
N GLU A 113 22.47 18.89 -11.58
CA GLU A 113 23.14 20.17 -11.23
C GLU A 113 23.88 20.15 -9.88
N ALA A 114 23.59 19.19 -8.99
CA ALA A 114 24.25 19.09 -7.67
C ALA A 114 25.73 18.65 -7.70
N LEU A 115 26.39 18.73 -8.87
CA LEU A 115 27.79 18.34 -9.10
C LEU A 115 28.66 19.45 -9.73
N THR A 116 28.16 20.68 -9.86
CA THR A 116 28.97 21.87 -10.17
C THR A 116 29.26 22.67 -8.91
#